data_AF-A0A661XJV9-F1
#
_entry.id   AF-A0A661XJV9-F1
#
_cell.length_a   1.000
_cell.length_b   1.000
_cell.length_c   1.000
_cell.angle_alpha   90.00
_cell.angle_beta   90.00
_cell.angle_gamma   90.00
#
_symmetry.space_group_name_H-M   'P 1'
#
loop_
_entity.id
_entity.type
_entity.pdbx_description
1 polymer ?
#
loop_
_entity_poly.entity_id
_entity_poly.type
_entity_poly.pdbx_seq_one_letter_code
_entity_poly.pdbx_strand_id
1 'polypeptide(L)'
;MNGLCINNAFSPTMIVFSSEEKLFFSVAENPPSKQPNNILYVVESMMELFSFSPKDIDFISIVKGPGSFTGTRIGVVEGKMLAFLLNIPLVALNSLELIASGFKEEVVPVIPVGRNAYFVSRFNFGKRMEQDLCINLEELLQIEAIIITPVSSLKNVLKEKRVVVHIPTFNEFAKKSFEKFTEGSIVDDPLSLTPIYLRSTNLIFKRKK
;
A
#
# COMPACT_ATOMS: atom_id res chain seq x y z
N MET A 1 -8.68 -16.17 13.60
CA MET A 1 -7.35 -15.73 13.15
C MET A 1 -7.36 -14.22 13.04
N ASN A 2 -6.34 -13.55 13.56
CA ASN A 2 -6.22 -12.11 13.63
C ASN A 2 -5.01 -11.64 12.82
N GLY A 3 -5.20 -10.64 11.97
CA GLY A 3 -4.15 -10.04 11.14
C GLY A 3 -3.81 -8.63 11.60
N LEU A 4 -2.51 -8.31 11.66
CA LEU A 4 -2.00 -6.95 11.76
C LEU A 4 -1.57 -6.45 10.38
N CYS A 5 -2.28 -5.46 9.83
CA CYS A 5 -2.05 -4.94 8.48
C CYS A 5 -1.50 -3.51 8.55
N ILE A 6 -0.37 -3.25 7.89
CA ILE A 6 0.33 -1.96 7.91
C ILE A 6 0.55 -1.45 6.48
N ASN A 7 0.03 -0.25 6.21
CA ASN A 7 0.36 0.54 5.03
C ASN A 7 1.16 1.77 5.47
N ASN A 8 2.38 1.91 4.97
CA ASN A 8 3.14 3.15 5.02
C ASN A 8 3.66 3.56 3.62
N ALA A 9 3.20 2.88 2.57
CA ALA A 9 3.68 3.09 1.21
C ALA A 9 3.01 4.30 0.55
N PHE A 10 1.76 4.62 0.89
CA PHE A 10 1.05 5.80 0.42
C PHE A 10 0.22 6.40 1.56
N SER A 11 -0.10 7.70 1.46
CA SER A 11 -0.90 8.39 2.48
C SER A 11 -2.38 7.99 2.40
N PRO A 12 -3.08 7.82 3.54
CA PRO A 12 -2.56 7.90 4.91
C PRO A 12 -1.76 6.66 5.30
N THR A 13 -0.88 6.79 6.30
CA THR A 13 -0.36 5.60 7.00
C THR A 13 -1.55 4.91 7.66
N MET A 14 -1.73 3.60 7.44
CA MET A 14 -2.83 2.82 8.01
C MET A 14 -2.29 1.65 8.81
N ILE A 15 -2.81 1.47 10.02
CA ILE A 15 -2.56 0.31 10.88
C ILE A 15 -3.91 -0.30 11.20
N VAL A 16 -4.08 -1.59 10.95
CA VAL A 16 -5.35 -2.30 11.13
C VAL A 16 -5.10 -3.60 11.88
N PHE A 17 -5.82 -3.83 12.96
CA PHE A 17 -5.84 -5.11 13.65
C PHE A 17 -7.27 -5.66 13.67
N SER A 18 -7.46 -6.85 13.11
CA SER A 18 -8.79 -7.41 12.86
C SER A 18 -8.76 -8.93 12.76
N SER A 19 -9.87 -9.59 13.04
CA SER A 19 -10.19 -10.91 12.51
C SER A 19 -10.92 -10.78 11.16
N GLU A 20 -11.25 -11.90 10.50
CA GLU A 20 -12.07 -11.88 9.28
C GLU A 20 -13.46 -11.25 9.48
N GLU A 21 -14.01 -11.37 10.69
CA GLU A 21 -15.37 -10.92 11.02
C GLU A 21 -15.40 -9.57 11.72
N LYS A 22 -14.31 -9.17 12.38
CA LYS A 22 -14.30 -8.03 13.31
C LYS A 22 -13.03 -7.20 13.20
N LEU A 23 -13.22 -5.91 12.97
CA LEU A 23 -12.20 -4.88 13.18
C LEU A 23 -12.05 -4.63 14.69
N PHE A 24 -10.87 -4.85 15.25
CA PHE A 24 -10.58 -4.57 16.67
C PHE A 24 -10.16 -3.12 16.86
N PHE A 25 -9.18 -2.67 16.08
CA PHE A 25 -8.81 -1.26 16.00
C PHE A 25 -8.21 -0.91 14.64
N SER A 26 -8.26 0.38 14.31
CA SER A 26 -7.63 0.94 13.13
C SER A 26 -7.14 2.35 13.39
N VAL A 27 -5.97 2.69 12.86
CA VAL A 27 -5.37 4.02 12.94
C VAL A 27 -5.08 4.51 11.53
N ALA A 28 -5.41 5.77 11.24
CA ALA A 28 -4.96 6.49 10.06
C ALA A 28 -4.22 7.76 10.48
N GLU A 29 -2.97 7.92 10.03
CA GLU A 29 -2.19 9.13 10.24
C GLU A 29 -2.01 9.90 8.93
N ASN A 30 -2.31 11.21 8.96
CA ASN A 30 -2.10 12.12 7.85
C ASN A 30 -1.83 13.57 8.35
N PRO A 31 -0.65 14.16 8.10
CA PRO A 31 0.52 13.56 7.45
C PRO A 31 1.18 12.48 8.33
N PRO A 32 1.95 11.55 7.75
CA PRO A 32 2.74 10.59 8.51
C PRO A 32 3.65 11.31 9.51
N SER A 33 3.80 10.75 10.72
CA SER A 33 4.71 11.31 11.73
C SER A 33 6.13 11.51 11.18
N LYS A 34 6.77 12.63 11.55
CA LYS A 34 8.19 12.88 11.23
C LYS A 34 9.13 12.01 12.06
N GLN A 35 8.63 11.29 13.07
CA GLN A 35 9.43 10.42 13.90
C GLN A 35 9.56 9.03 13.24
N PRO A 36 10.78 8.61 12.84
CA PRO A 36 11.03 7.22 12.49
C PRO A 36 10.77 6.37 13.75
N ASN A 37 10.05 5.25 13.62
CA ASN A 37 9.60 4.33 14.70
C ASN A 37 8.18 4.57 15.25
N ASN A 38 7.35 5.41 14.63
CA ASN A 38 6.00 5.64 15.15
C ASN A 38 5.06 4.42 14.99
N ILE A 39 5.22 3.59 13.95
CA ILE A 39 4.23 2.53 13.66
C ILE A 39 4.22 1.48 14.77
N LEU A 40 5.37 0.96 15.16
CA LEU A 40 5.43 -0.07 16.21
C LEU A 40 5.01 0.49 17.57
N TYR A 41 5.31 1.75 17.86
CA TYR A 41 4.82 2.44 19.07
C TYR A 41 3.29 2.55 19.08
N VAL A 42 2.68 2.93 17.95
CA VAL A 42 1.23 2.99 17.81
C VAL A 42 0.61 1.60 17.91
N VAL A 43 1.23 0.57 17.31
CA VAL A 43 0.78 -0.81 17.44
C VAL A 43 0.79 -1.23 18.91
N GLU A 44 1.90 -1.06 19.63
CA GLU A 44 2.04 -1.39 21.04
C GLU A 44 0.99 -0.66 21.90
N SER A 45 0.85 0.65 21.71
CA SER A 45 -0.11 1.49 22.45
C SER A 45 -1.56 1.05 22.22
N MET A 46 -1.91 0.71 20.97
CA MET A 46 -3.26 0.26 20.63
C MET A 46 -3.51 -1.16 21.14
N MET A 47 -2.53 -2.04 21.10
CA MET A 47 -2.68 -3.37 21.68
C MET A 47 -2.90 -3.30 23.19
N GLU A 48 -2.13 -2.49 23.91
CA GLU A 48 -2.31 -2.26 25.35
C GLU A 48 -3.71 -1.70 25.65
N LEU A 49 -4.13 -0.65 24.93
CA LEU A 49 -5.44 -0.01 25.13
C LEU A 49 -6.61 -0.98 24.96
N PHE A 50 -6.48 -1.94 24.03
CA PHE A 50 -7.50 -2.94 23.75
C PHE A 50 -7.23 -4.31 24.43
N SER A 51 -6.26 -4.37 25.35
CA SER A 51 -5.89 -5.59 26.10
C SER A 51 -5.49 -6.77 25.23
N PHE A 52 -4.85 -6.51 24.09
CA PHE A 52 -4.19 -7.50 23.24
C PHE A 52 -2.71 -7.61 23.55
N SER A 53 -2.12 -8.74 23.17
CA SER A 53 -0.70 -9.03 23.27
C SER A 53 -0.14 -9.45 21.90
N PRO A 54 1.19 -9.38 21.67
CA PRO A 54 1.78 -9.82 20.40
C PRO A 54 1.44 -11.27 20.02
N LYS A 55 1.07 -12.12 20.98
CA LYS A 55 0.65 -13.52 20.76
C LYS A 55 -0.72 -13.64 20.10
N ASP A 56 -1.52 -12.57 20.13
CA ASP A 56 -2.83 -12.53 19.49
C ASP A 56 -2.75 -12.18 18.00
N ILE A 57 -1.54 -11.94 17.47
CA ILE A 57 -1.28 -11.68 16.05
C ILE A 57 -0.93 -13.00 15.38
N ASP A 58 -1.80 -13.49 14.50
CA ASP A 58 -1.57 -14.74 13.79
C ASP A 58 -0.78 -14.54 12.48
N PHE A 59 -0.87 -13.36 11.86
CA PHE A 59 -0.06 -12.98 10.70
C PHE A 59 0.06 -11.47 10.55
N ILE A 60 1.05 -11.05 9.77
CA ILE A 60 1.28 -9.64 9.45
C ILE A 60 1.13 -9.42 7.94
N SER A 61 0.48 -8.33 7.55
CA SER A 61 0.37 -7.89 6.16
C SER A 61 1.00 -6.52 5.98
N ILE A 62 1.92 -6.37 5.02
CA ILE A 62 2.63 -5.12 4.75
C ILE A 62 2.45 -4.68 3.30
N VAL A 63 2.10 -3.42 3.08
CA VAL A 63 2.15 -2.83 1.74
C VAL A 63 3.60 -2.51 1.36
N LYS A 64 4.18 -3.30 0.44
CA LYS A 64 5.59 -3.20 0.02
C LYS A 64 5.84 -2.23 -1.14
N GLY A 65 4.85 -1.41 -1.50
CA GLY A 65 4.95 -0.46 -2.61
C GLY A 65 4.26 -0.96 -3.88
N PRO A 66 4.42 -0.23 -5.01
CA PRO A 66 5.24 0.97 -5.14
C PRO A 66 4.63 2.17 -4.39
N GLY A 67 5.46 3.14 -3.97
CA GLY A 67 5.00 4.27 -3.15
C GLY A 67 6.11 5.19 -2.65
N SER A 68 5.86 5.89 -1.54
CA SER A 68 6.82 6.74 -0.82
C SER A 68 8.11 5.98 -0.56
N PHE A 69 9.24 6.53 -1.02
CA PHE A 69 10.55 5.92 -0.86
C PHE A 69 10.90 5.67 0.61
N THR A 70 10.68 6.67 1.46
CA THR A 70 10.93 6.58 2.91
C THR A 70 9.88 5.71 3.59
N GLY A 71 8.59 5.96 3.32
CA GLY A 71 7.50 5.26 4.01
C GLY A 71 7.49 3.76 3.74
N THR A 72 7.67 3.36 2.47
CA THR A 72 7.72 1.94 2.09
C THR A 72 8.88 1.21 2.76
N ARG A 73 10.06 1.85 2.87
CA ARG A 73 11.23 1.26 3.55
C ARG A 73 10.97 1.04 5.03
N ILE A 74 10.44 2.07 5.71
CA ILE A 74 10.11 1.99 7.13
C ILE A 74 9.11 0.85 7.37
N GLY A 75 7.98 0.85 6.64
CA GLY A 75 6.95 -0.16 6.82
C GLY A 75 7.42 -1.59 6.51
N VAL A 76 8.21 -1.78 5.45
CA VAL A 76 8.78 -3.10 5.12
C VAL A 76 9.77 -3.58 6.19
N VAL A 77 10.64 -2.70 6.69
CA VAL A 77 11.62 -3.08 7.72
C VAL A 77 10.93 -3.41 9.04
N GLU A 78 10.04 -2.56 9.53
CA GLU A 78 9.32 -2.80 10.78
C GLU A 78 8.45 -4.06 10.70
N GLY A 79 7.68 -4.20 9.62
CA GLY A 79 6.80 -5.34 9.44
C GLY A 79 7.54 -6.67 9.33
N LYS A 80 8.62 -6.73 8.55
CA LYS A 80 9.39 -7.98 8.41
C LYS A 80 10.14 -8.36 9.67
N MET A 81 10.66 -7.38 10.41
CA MET A 81 11.32 -7.63 11.69
C MET A 81 10.32 -8.14 12.71
N LEU A 82 9.12 -7.55 12.78
CA LEU A 82 8.06 -8.01 13.68
C LEU A 82 7.62 -9.44 13.35
N ALA A 83 7.40 -9.75 12.07
CA ALA A 83 7.03 -11.11 11.65
C ALA A 83 8.13 -12.14 11.97
N PHE A 84 9.39 -11.79 11.72
CA PHE A 84 10.54 -12.63 12.04
C PHE A 84 10.66 -12.89 13.56
N LEU A 85 10.55 -11.84 14.39
CA LEU A 85 10.67 -11.95 15.84
C LEU A 85 9.52 -12.73 16.48
N LEU A 86 8.30 -12.60 15.94
CA LEU A 86 7.13 -13.34 16.40
C LEU A 86 7.05 -14.75 15.80
N ASN A 87 7.87 -15.07 14.80
CA ASN A 87 7.84 -16.32 14.04
C ASN A 87 6.45 -16.62 13.46
N ILE A 88 5.84 -15.60 12.83
CA ILE A 88 4.52 -15.68 12.22
C ILE A 88 4.56 -15.34 10.72
N PRO A 89 3.59 -15.80 9.92
CA PRO A 89 3.54 -15.52 8.49
C PRO A 89 3.52 -14.02 8.16
N LEU A 90 4.23 -13.67 7.10
CA LEU A 90 4.25 -12.33 6.51
C LEU A 90 3.62 -12.35 5.12
N VAL A 91 2.65 -11.48 4.90
CA VAL A 91 1.99 -11.25 3.62
C VAL A 91 2.44 -9.90 3.07
N ALA A 92 2.80 -9.86 1.79
CA ALA A 92 3.23 -8.63 1.12
C ALA A 92 2.19 -8.18 0.10
N LEU A 93 1.61 -7.00 0.29
CA LEU A 93 0.66 -6.39 -0.64
C LEU A 93 1.32 -5.37 -1.56
N ASN A 94 0.74 -5.22 -2.74
CA ASN A 94 1.09 -4.17 -3.69
C ASN A 94 0.17 -2.95 -3.51
N SER A 95 0.73 -1.74 -3.49
CA SER A 95 -0.04 -0.50 -3.29
C SER A 95 -1.11 -0.29 -4.35
N LEU A 96 -0.77 -0.49 -5.62
CA LEU A 96 -1.68 -0.23 -6.73
C LEU A 96 -2.81 -1.27 -6.76
N GLU A 97 -2.50 -2.53 -6.44
CA GLU A 97 -3.52 -3.58 -6.25
C GLU A 97 -4.46 -3.25 -5.08
N LEU A 98 -3.93 -2.75 -3.97
CA LEU A 98 -4.74 -2.36 -2.82
C LEU A 98 -5.64 -1.16 -3.15
N ILE A 99 -5.13 -0.14 -3.85
CA ILE A 99 -5.94 1.01 -4.29
C ILE A 99 -7.02 0.59 -5.30
N ALA A 100 -6.73 -0.38 -6.17
CA ALA A 100 -7.71 -0.91 -7.13
C ALA A 100 -8.68 -1.93 -6.51
N SER A 101 -8.48 -2.31 -5.25
CA SER A 101 -9.38 -3.25 -4.58
C SER A 101 -10.79 -2.67 -4.49
N GLY A 102 -11.81 -3.50 -4.70
CA GLY A 102 -13.22 -3.08 -4.69
C GLY A 102 -13.75 -2.57 -6.04
N PHE A 103 -12.91 -2.26 -7.02
CA PHE A 103 -13.35 -1.83 -8.35
C PHE A 103 -13.63 -3.01 -9.28
N LYS A 104 -14.84 -3.02 -9.87
CA LYS A 104 -15.24 -4.01 -10.89
C LYS A 104 -14.99 -3.54 -12.32
N GLU A 105 -14.97 -2.23 -12.52
CA GLU A 105 -14.70 -1.57 -13.80
C GLU A 105 -13.20 -1.55 -14.10
N GLU A 106 -12.87 -1.15 -15.32
CA GLU A 106 -11.48 -0.90 -15.68
C GLU A 106 -10.99 0.42 -15.04
N VAL A 107 -9.93 0.31 -14.23
CA VAL A 107 -9.35 1.41 -13.48
C VAL A 107 -7.83 1.42 -13.57
N VAL A 108 -7.26 2.62 -13.48
CA VAL A 108 -5.82 2.83 -13.37
C VAL A 108 -5.52 3.51 -12.04
N PRO A 109 -5.07 2.78 -11.01
CA PRO A 109 -4.51 3.36 -9.80
C PRO A 109 -3.26 4.18 -10.12
N VAL A 110 -3.19 5.38 -9.56
CA VAL A 110 -2.07 6.32 -9.76
C VAL A 110 -1.57 6.86 -8.43
N ILE A 111 -0.27 6.68 -8.16
CA ILE A 111 0.42 7.30 -7.03
C ILE A 111 1.47 8.31 -7.57
N PRO A 112 1.33 9.62 -7.29
CA PRO A 112 2.36 10.59 -7.66
C PRO A 112 3.59 10.42 -6.76
N VAL A 113 4.79 10.46 -7.36
CA VAL A 113 6.07 10.30 -6.64
C VAL A 113 7.01 11.51 -6.76
N GLY A 114 6.47 12.65 -7.19
CA GLY A 114 7.19 13.90 -7.36
C GLY A 114 7.96 13.96 -8.68
N ARG A 115 8.51 15.14 -8.99
CA ARG A 115 9.32 15.39 -10.20
C ARG A 115 8.67 14.88 -11.50
N ASN A 116 7.37 15.11 -11.66
CA ASN A 116 6.60 14.72 -12.84
C ASN A 116 6.59 13.20 -13.12
N ALA A 117 6.64 12.37 -12.08
CA ALA A 117 6.62 10.93 -12.16
C ALA A 117 5.44 10.32 -11.38
N TYR A 118 4.88 9.23 -11.92
CA TYR A 118 3.67 8.58 -11.44
C TYR A 118 3.83 7.07 -11.50
N PHE A 119 3.51 6.38 -10.41
CA PHE A 119 3.35 4.93 -10.43
C PHE A 119 1.95 4.57 -10.88
N VAL A 120 1.87 3.66 -11.86
CA VAL A 120 0.61 3.26 -12.49
C VAL A 120 0.59 1.77 -12.77
N SER A 121 -0.61 1.21 -12.87
CA SER A 121 -0.90 -0.10 -13.43
C SER A 121 -2.38 -0.14 -13.84
N ARG A 122 -2.78 -1.06 -14.71
CA ARG A 122 -4.16 -1.21 -15.17
C ARG A 122 -4.81 -2.41 -14.51
N PHE A 123 -6.04 -2.25 -14.03
CA PHE A 123 -6.84 -3.29 -13.41
C PHE A 123 -8.22 -3.37 -14.05
N ASN A 124 -8.77 -4.57 -14.16
CA ASN A 124 -10.16 -4.81 -14.56
C ASN A 124 -10.73 -5.95 -13.71
N PHE A 125 -11.95 -5.79 -13.19
CA PHE A 125 -12.54 -6.73 -12.22
C PHE A 125 -11.61 -7.06 -11.03
N GLY A 126 -10.88 -6.05 -10.52
CA GLY A 126 -9.90 -6.21 -9.44
C GLY A 126 -8.66 -7.03 -9.80
N LYS A 127 -8.53 -7.49 -11.05
CA LYS A 127 -7.38 -8.25 -11.55
C LYS A 127 -6.42 -7.33 -12.29
N ARG A 128 -5.13 -7.53 -12.04
CA ARG A 128 -4.06 -6.80 -12.71
C ARG A 128 -3.97 -7.21 -14.18
N MET A 129 -3.99 -6.22 -15.07
CA MET A 129 -3.87 -6.39 -16.51
C MET A 129 -2.45 -6.07 -17.01
N GLU A 130 -1.78 -5.12 -16.37
CA GLU A 130 -0.45 -4.64 -16.74
C GLU A 130 0.51 -4.65 -15.55
N GLN A 131 1.81 -4.77 -15.79
CA GLN A 131 2.82 -4.63 -14.74
C GLN A 131 2.83 -3.21 -14.15
N ASP A 132 3.42 -3.05 -12.97
CA ASP A 132 3.61 -1.70 -12.42
C ASP A 132 4.64 -0.92 -13.24
N LEU A 133 4.30 0.32 -13.57
CA LEU A 133 5.16 1.23 -14.34
C LEU A 133 5.39 2.53 -13.58
N CYS A 134 6.53 3.15 -13.85
CA CYS A 134 6.80 4.55 -13.49
C CYS A 134 6.82 5.36 -14.78
N ILE A 135 5.85 6.26 -14.94
CA ILE A 135 5.63 7.04 -16.15
C ILE A 135 5.66 8.54 -15.85
N ASN A 136 5.84 9.34 -16.89
CA ASN A 136 5.78 10.79 -16.80
C ASN A 136 4.36 11.34 -17.09
N LEU A 137 4.15 12.66 -16.97
CA LEU A 137 2.83 13.26 -17.22
C LEU A 137 2.35 13.14 -18.67
N GLU A 138 3.24 13.22 -19.67
CA GLU A 138 2.86 13.06 -21.09
C GLU A 138 2.26 11.67 -21.32
N GLU A 139 2.89 10.63 -20.76
CA GLU A 139 2.42 9.24 -20.80
C GLU A 139 1.11 9.07 -20.00
N LEU A 140 1.01 9.70 -18.82
CA LEU A 140 -0.19 9.62 -17.99
C LEU A 140 -1.40 10.26 -18.67
N LEU A 141 -1.21 11.36 -19.40
CA LEU A 141 -2.27 12.03 -20.16
C LEU A 141 -2.78 11.17 -21.34
N GLN A 142 -2.01 10.19 -21.81
CA GLN A 142 -2.43 9.25 -22.85
C GLN A 142 -3.30 8.09 -22.32
N ILE A 143 -3.39 7.90 -21.00
CA ILE A 143 -4.19 6.80 -20.43
C ILE A 143 -5.69 7.08 -20.62
N GLU A 144 -6.37 6.17 -21.32
CA GLU A 144 -7.83 6.13 -21.47
C GLU A 144 -8.43 5.10 -20.51
N ALA A 145 -8.74 5.53 -19.30
CA ALA A 145 -9.42 4.74 -18.26
C ALA A 145 -9.90 5.66 -17.13
N ILE A 146 -10.65 5.11 -16.17
CA ILE A 146 -10.94 5.79 -14.90
C ILE A 146 -9.65 5.81 -14.07
N ILE A 147 -9.17 7.00 -13.74
CA ILE A 147 -8.00 7.15 -12.87
C ILE A 147 -8.48 7.15 -11.42
N ILE A 148 -7.91 6.29 -10.61
CA ILE A 148 -8.16 6.24 -9.16
C ILE A 148 -6.88 6.60 -8.41
N THR A 149 -6.97 7.37 -7.34
CA THR A 149 -5.78 7.85 -6.64
C THR A 149 -6.05 8.18 -5.18
N PRO A 150 -5.11 7.90 -4.24
CA PRO A 150 -5.24 8.35 -2.86
C PRO A 150 -4.91 9.84 -2.70
N VAL A 151 -4.49 10.54 -3.76
CA VAL A 151 -3.99 11.92 -3.68
C VAL A 151 -4.94 12.90 -4.37
N SER A 152 -5.61 13.74 -3.59
CA SER A 152 -6.62 14.69 -4.08
C SER A 152 -6.07 15.73 -5.06
N SER A 153 -4.82 16.14 -4.92
CA SER A 153 -4.19 17.15 -5.79
C SER A 153 -4.05 16.69 -7.24
N LEU A 154 -4.10 15.38 -7.52
CA LEU A 154 -4.02 14.86 -8.89
C LEU A 154 -5.23 15.27 -9.75
N LYS A 155 -6.39 15.55 -9.14
CA LYS A 155 -7.56 16.12 -9.85
C LYS A 155 -7.23 17.45 -10.53
N ASN A 156 -6.37 18.27 -9.93
CA ASN A 156 -5.97 19.56 -10.48
C ASN A 156 -4.97 19.42 -11.64
N VAL A 157 -4.22 18.32 -11.67
CA VAL A 157 -3.24 18.00 -12.71
C VAL A 157 -3.94 17.41 -13.94
N LEU A 158 -4.95 16.55 -13.73
CA LEU A 158 -5.63 15.79 -14.77
C LEU A 158 -7.06 16.29 -15.00
N LYS A 159 -7.22 17.59 -15.29
CA LYS A 159 -8.54 18.26 -15.37
C LYS A 159 -9.49 17.67 -16.41
N GLU A 160 -8.94 17.11 -17.49
CA GLU A 160 -9.70 16.55 -18.62
C GLU A 160 -9.96 15.04 -18.48
N LYS A 161 -9.49 14.41 -17.39
CA LYS A 161 -9.65 12.98 -17.14
C LYS A 161 -10.65 12.74 -16.02
N ARG A 162 -11.32 11.59 -16.06
CA ARG A 162 -12.15 11.13 -14.94
C ARG A 162 -11.25 10.62 -13.81
N VAL A 163 -11.03 11.47 -12.80
CA VAL A 163 -10.24 11.15 -11.61
C VAL A 163 -11.12 10.96 -10.37
N VAL A 164 -11.07 9.76 -9.80
CA VAL A 164 -11.71 9.41 -8.53
C VAL A 164 -10.65 9.43 -7.44
N VAL A 165 -10.86 10.22 -6.39
CA VAL A 165 -10.02 10.14 -5.20
C VAL A 165 -10.51 8.96 -4.39
N HIS A 166 -9.67 7.96 -4.25
CA HIS A 166 -9.99 6.72 -3.55
C HIS A 166 -8.82 6.34 -2.64
N ILE A 167 -9.14 6.19 -1.36
CA ILE A 167 -8.28 5.60 -0.35
C ILE A 167 -9.02 4.34 0.11
N PRO A 168 -8.38 3.16 0.05
CA PRO A 168 -8.98 1.93 0.56
C PRO A 168 -9.41 2.08 2.01
N THR A 169 -10.61 1.63 2.33
CA THR A 169 -11.09 1.56 3.70
C THR A 169 -10.29 0.54 4.50
N PHE A 170 -10.31 0.64 5.83
CA PHE A 170 -9.67 -0.35 6.69
C PHE A 170 -10.20 -1.77 6.46
N ASN A 171 -11.50 -1.90 6.16
CA ASN A 171 -12.12 -3.19 5.85
C ASN A 171 -11.65 -3.75 4.50
N GLU A 172 -11.50 -2.92 3.46
CA GLU A 172 -10.92 -3.35 2.18
C GLU A 172 -9.46 -3.79 2.34
N PHE A 173 -8.69 -3.07 3.14
CA PHE A 173 -7.29 -3.43 3.43
C PHE A 173 -7.18 -4.73 4.24
N ALA A 174 -7.97 -4.89 5.30
CA ALA A 174 -8.03 -6.13 6.06
C ALA A 174 -8.46 -7.30 5.17
N LYS A 175 -9.57 -7.14 4.44
CA LYS A 175 -10.10 -8.17 3.52
C LYS A 175 -9.05 -8.62 2.51
N LYS A 176 -8.38 -7.67 1.85
CA LYS A 176 -7.33 -7.99 0.86
C LYS A 176 -6.15 -8.73 1.49
N SER A 177 -5.83 -8.41 2.75
CA SER A 177 -4.78 -9.10 3.51
C SER A 177 -5.15 -10.54 3.83
N PHE A 178 -6.38 -10.80 4.28
CA PHE A 178 -6.90 -12.16 4.51
C PHE A 178 -7.01 -12.97 3.21
N GLU A 179 -7.50 -12.37 2.12
CA GLU A 179 -7.51 -13.00 0.79
C GLU A 179 -6.11 -13.50 0.40
N LYS A 180 -5.09 -12.65 0.50
CA LYS A 180 -3.71 -13.04 0.18
C LYS A 180 -3.14 -14.09 1.12
N PHE A 181 -3.45 -14.00 2.41
CA PHE A 181 -3.05 -15.01 3.38
C PHE A 181 -3.63 -16.38 3.04
N THR A 182 -4.95 -16.44 2.80
CA THR A 182 -5.68 -17.69 2.49
C THR A 182 -5.28 -18.29 1.14
N GLU A 183 -4.91 -17.46 0.16
CA GLU A 183 -4.30 -17.90 -1.11
C GLU A 183 -2.89 -18.49 -0.94
N GLY A 184 -2.29 -18.43 0.26
CA GLY A 184 -0.93 -18.89 0.52
C GLY A 184 0.15 -17.94 0.00
N SER A 185 -0.18 -16.66 -0.24
CA SER A 185 0.78 -15.63 -0.68
C SER A 185 1.68 -15.16 0.48
N ILE A 186 2.33 -16.11 1.14
CA ILE A 186 3.23 -15.91 2.28
C ILE A 186 4.65 -15.70 1.76
N VAL A 187 5.39 -14.78 2.37
CA VAL A 187 6.81 -14.56 2.09
C VAL A 187 7.60 -15.68 2.78
N ASP A 188 8.35 -16.48 2.01
CA ASP A 188 9.10 -17.65 2.51
C ASP A 188 10.05 -17.31 3.67
N ASP A 189 10.86 -16.26 3.50
CA ASP A 189 11.70 -15.68 4.54
C ASP A 189 11.32 -14.21 4.73
N PRO A 190 10.72 -13.83 5.88
CA PRO A 190 10.38 -12.44 6.17
C PRO A 190 11.55 -11.47 5.91
N LEU A 191 12.78 -11.85 6.27
CA LEU A 191 13.94 -10.97 6.16
C LEU A 191 14.33 -10.69 4.70
N SER A 192 13.94 -11.56 3.77
CA SER A 192 14.15 -11.40 2.34
C SER A 192 13.21 -10.37 1.69
N LEU A 193 12.14 -9.94 2.38
CA LEU A 193 11.21 -8.94 1.86
C LEU A 193 11.91 -7.60 1.57
N THR A 194 11.76 -7.14 0.33
CA THR A 194 12.26 -5.84 -0.13
C THR A 194 11.13 -4.96 -0.71
N PRO A 195 11.24 -3.62 -0.59
CA PRO A 195 10.31 -2.71 -1.24
C PRO A 195 10.32 -2.82 -2.77
N ILE A 196 9.19 -2.52 -3.41
CA ILE A 196 9.11 -2.34 -4.86
C ILE A 196 9.71 -0.97 -5.22
N TYR A 197 10.85 -0.98 -5.91
CA TYR A 197 11.49 0.23 -6.46
C TYR A 197 11.29 0.30 -7.96
N LEU A 198 10.34 1.13 -8.41
CA LEU A 198 10.15 1.41 -9.83
C LEU A 198 10.92 2.66 -10.25
N ARG A 199 11.50 2.63 -11.44
CA ARG A 199 12.19 3.75 -12.06
C ARG A 199 11.80 3.84 -13.52
N SER A 200 11.59 5.05 -14.01
CA SER A 200 11.41 5.27 -15.44
C SER A 200 12.77 5.43 -16.10
N THR A 201 13.11 4.53 -17.04
CA THR A 201 14.31 4.67 -17.88
C THR A 201 14.23 5.94 -18.74
N ASN A 202 13.05 6.26 -19.26
CA ASN A 202 12.79 7.49 -20.02
C ASN A 202 13.05 8.76 -19.20
N LEU A 203 12.72 8.78 -17.90
CA LEU A 203 13.04 9.92 -17.03
C LEU A 203 14.53 10.00 -16.67
N ILE A 204 15.21 8.86 -16.52
CA ILE A 204 16.63 8.82 -16.15
C ILE A 204 17.52 9.24 -17.32
N PHE A 205 17.20 8.80 -18.53
CA PHE A 205 18.05 8.94 -19.70
C PHE A 205 17.53 9.92 -20.75
N LYS A 206 16.43 10.66 -20.53
CA LYS A 206 16.03 11.79 -21.39
C LYS A 206 17.19 12.80 -21.40
N ARG A 207 18.05 12.74 -22.42
CA ARG A 207 18.95 13.84 -22.76
C ARG A 207 18.04 15.05 -23.02
N LYS A 208 18.19 16.12 -22.25
CA LYS A 208 17.62 17.42 -22.63
C LYS A 208 18.18 17.74 -24.01
N LYS A 209 17.32 17.68 -25.03
CA LYS A 209 17.60 18.32 -26.31
C LYS A 209 17.53 19.83 -26.11
#